data_AF-A0A3S5ESK1-F1
#
_entry.id   AF-A0A3S5ESK1-F1
#
_cell.length_a   1.000
_cell.length_b   1.000
_cell.length_c   1.000
_cell.angle_alpha   90.00
_cell.angle_beta   90.00
_cell.angle_gamma   90.00
#
_symmetry.space_group_name_H-M   'P 1'
#
loop_
_entity.id
_entity.type
_entity.pdbx_description
1 polymer ?
#
loop_
_entity_poly.entity_id
_entity_poly.type
_entity_poly.pdbx_seq_one_letter_code
_entity_poly.pdbx_strand_id
1 'polypeptide(L)' 'MASTMHAVVIDTPGGPEALEARGLPHPVPRPKEVPARVEAFGVNRSRPGKKVVRALHENGAES' A
#
# COMPACT_ATOMS: atom_id res chain seq x y z
N MET A 1 -0.19 -18.01 -10.63
CA MET A 1 -1.07 -16.83 -10.49
C MET A 1 -0.33 -15.78 -9.67
N ALA A 2 -0.36 -14.51 -10.03
CA ALA A 2 0.30 -13.47 -9.23
C ALA A 2 -0.51 -13.26 -7.94
N SER A 3 0.14 -13.38 -6.78
CA SER A 3 -0.49 -13.07 -5.50
C SER A 3 -0.82 -11.58 -5.44
N THR A 4 -1.98 -11.25 -4.89
CA THR A 4 -2.44 -9.86 -4.69
C THR A 4 -2.25 -9.42 -3.24
N MET A 5 -1.98 -8.14 -3.02
CA MET A 5 -1.91 -7.45 -1.72
C MET A 5 -3.06 -6.44 -1.58
N HIS A 6 -3.47 -6.13 -0.35
CA HIS A 6 -4.36 -5.00 -0.08
C HIS A 6 -3.56 -3.72 0.11
N ALA A 7 -4.02 -2.63 -0.53
CA ALA A 7 -3.40 -1.32 -0.43
C ALA A 7 -4.45 -0.20 -0.39
N VAL A 8 -4.08 0.93 0.21
CA VAL A 8 -4.83 2.19 0.08
C VAL A 8 -4.15 3.04 -1.00
N VAL A 9 -4.90 3.46 -2.01
CA VAL A 9 -4.39 4.11 -3.22
C VAL A 9 -5.01 5.49 -3.39
N ILE A 10 -4.23 6.42 -3.94
CA ILE A 10 -4.71 7.70 -4.49
C ILE A 10 -4.26 7.76 -5.95
N ASP A 11 -5.21 7.71 -6.87
CA ASP A 11 -4.91 7.87 -8.31
C ASP A 11 -5.27 9.27 -8.83
N THR A 12 -6.19 9.96 -8.16
CA THR A 12 -6.61 11.33 -8.48
C THR A 12 -6.21 12.27 -7.33
N PRO A 13 -5.62 13.45 -7.62
CA PRO A 13 -5.35 14.44 -6.57
C PRO A 13 -6.61 14.80 -5.78
N GLY A 14 -6.52 14.83 -4.45
CA GLY A 14 -7.65 15.14 -3.58
C GLY A 14 -7.27 15.07 -2.11
N GLY A 15 -8.27 15.28 -1.24
CA GLY A 15 -8.17 15.05 0.19
C GLY A 15 -8.36 13.57 0.55
N PRO A 16 -8.63 13.25 1.83
CA PRO A 16 -8.85 11.88 2.29
C PRO A 16 -9.94 11.13 1.52
N GLU A 17 -10.91 11.82 0.95
CA GLU A 17 -11.98 11.27 0.12
C GLU A 17 -11.50 10.60 -1.18
N ALA A 18 -10.28 10.92 -1.63
CA ALA A 18 -9.66 10.30 -2.81
C ALA A 18 -8.92 8.98 -2.49
N LEU A 19 -8.91 8.55 -1.22
CA LEU A 19 -8.29 7.30 -0.79
C LEU A 19 -9.22 6.11 -1.07
N GLU A 20 -8.69 5.08 -1.72
CA GLU A 20 -9.44 3.87 -2.06
C GLU A 20 -8.71 2.60 -1.60
N ALA A 21 -9.42 1.69 -0.94
CA ALA A 21 -8.90 0.35 -0.63
C ALA A 21 -9.04 -0.57 -1.85
N ARG A 22 -7.94 -1.13 -2.35
CA ARG A 22 -7.92 -2.00 -3.53
C ARG A 22 -6.94 -3.17 -3.38
N GLY A 23 -7.24 -4.26 -4.09
CA GLY A 23 -6.29 -5.36 -4.32
C GLY A 23 -5.34 -5.02 -5.47
N LEU A 24 -4.04 -5.17 -5.28
CA LEU A 24 -3.00 -4.91 -6.28
C LEU A 24 -2.04 -6.11 -6.38
N PRO A 25 -1.35 -6.32 -7.50
CA PRO A 25 -0.26 -7.29 -7.55
C PRO A 25 0.83 -6.96 -6.53
N HIS A 26 1.46 -7.99 -5.95
CA HIS A 26 2.64 -7.79 -5.12
C HIS A 26 3.76 -7.09 -5.92
N PRO A 27 4.41 -6.06 -5.35
CA PRO A 27 5.51 -5.38 -6.02
C PRO A 27 6.73 -6.30 -6.10
N VAL A 28 7.47 -6.21 -7.21
CA VAL A 28 8.76 -6.88 -7.36
C VAL A 28 9.86 -5.93 -6.85
N PRO A 29 10.61 -6.30 -5.79
CA PRO A 29 11.67 -5.44 -5.25
C PRO A 29 12.85 -5.34 -6.23
N ARG A 30 13.44 -4.14 -6.32
CA ARG A 30 14.70 -3.88 -7.05
C ARG A 30 15.92 -4.22 -6.19
N PRO A 31 17.14 -4.25 -6.75
CA PRO A 31 18.34 -4.42 -5.95
C PRO A 31 18.40 -3.38 -4.82
N LYS A 32 18.69 -3.86 -3.60
CA LYS A 32 18.72 -3.07 -2.34
C LYS A 32 17.34 -2.66 -1.80
N GLU A 33 16.25 -3.19 -2.33
CA GLU A 33 14.92 -3.08 -1.74
C GLU A 33 14.56 -4.39 -1.03
N VAL A 34 13.71 -4.29 0.00
CA VAL A 34 13.17 -5.46 0.70
C VAL A 34 11.64 -5.31 0.77
N PRO A 35 10.87 -6.37 0.43
CA PRO A 35 9.44 -6.36 0.70
C PRO A 35 9.22 -6.48 2.21
N ALA A 36 8.35 -5.65 2.76
CA ALA A 36 8.02 -5.66 4.19
C ALA A 36 6.54 -5.96 4.38
N ARG A 37 6.21 -6.99 5.15
CA ARG A 37 4.85 -7.22 5.63
C ARG A 37 4.47 -6.10 6.60
N VAL A 38 3.40 -5.37 6.30
CA VAL A 38 2.94 -4.23 7.09
C VAL A 38 1.82 -4.68 8.01
N GLU A 39 2.11 -4.74 9.32
CA GLU A 39 1.11 -5.02 10.35
C GLU A 39 0.28 -3.77 10.70
N ALA A 40 0.89 -2.58 10.62
CA ALA A 40 0.23 -1.31 10.86
C ALA A 40 0.94 -0.16 10.12
N PHE A 41 0.19 0.90 9.80
CA PHE A 41 0.72 2.13 9.22
C PHE A 41 0.06 3.38 9.83
N GLY A 42 0.80 4.49 9.87
CA GLY A 42 0.30 5.78 10.35
C GLY A 42 -0.06 6.72 9.20
N VAL A 43 -0.99 7.64 9.45
CA VAL A 43 -1.33 8.74 8.52
C VAL A 43 -0.45 9.95 8.84
N ASN A 44 0.24 10.49 7.82
CA ASN A 44 1.08 11.68 7.97
C ASN A 44 0.39 12.93 7.41
N ARG A 45 0.52 14.08 8.09
CA ARG A 45 -0.04 15.38 7.68
C ARG A 45 0.82 16.14 6.66
N SER A 46 1.92 15.54 6.20
CA SER A 46 2.75 16.13 5.14
C SER A 46 1.92 16.34 3.86
N ARG A 47 2.12 17.46 3.16
CA ARG A 47 1.51 17.71 1.84
C ARG A 47 1.64 16.47 0.96
N PRO A 48 0.57 16.00 0.29
CA PRO A 48 0.69 14.94 -0.70
C PRO A 48 1.38 15.51 -1.96
N GLY A 49 2.70 15.64 -1.93
CA GLY A 49 3.50 15.45 -3.14
C GLY A 49 3.51 13.94 -3.43
N LYS A 50 3.41 13.53 -4.70
CA LYS A 50 3.27 12.12 -5.12
C LYS A 50 4.19 11.18 -4.31
N LYS A 51 3.65 10.57 -3.25
CA LYS A 51 4.28 9.50 -2.48
C LYS A 51 3.22 8.43 -2.31
N VAL A 52 3.26 7.43 -3.18
CA VAL A 52 2.43 6.24 -3.06
C VAL A 52 3.00 5.44 -1.88
N VAL A 53 2.36 5.50 -0.72
CA VAL A 53 2.67 4.59 0.38
C VAL A 53 2.03 3.25 0.03
N ARG A 54 2.83 2.31 -0.45
CA ARG A 54 2.38 0.93 -0.72
C ARG A 54 2.52 0.15 0.59
N ALA A 55 1.45 0.09 1.37
CA ALA A 55 1.39 -0.79 2.53
C ALA A 55 0.96 -2.20 2.07
N LEU A 56 1.69 -3.21 2.51
CA LEU A 56 1.41 -4.63 2.30
C LEU A 56 0.63 -5.16 3.50
N HIS A 57 -0.70 -5.22 3.46
CA HIS A 57 -1.46 -5.94 4.49
C HIS A 57 -1.89 -7.31 3.94
N GLU A 58 -1.27 -8.37 4.44
CA GLU A 58 -1.81 -9.73 4.31
C GLU A 58 -2.61 -10.02 5.58
N ASN A 59 -3.93 -10.19 5.43
CA ASN A 59 -4.75 -10.74 6.49
C ASN A 59 -4.15 -12.11 6.84
N GLY A 60 -3.70 -12.28 8.08
CA GLY A 60 -3.39 -13.59 8.61
C GLY A 60 -4.64 -14.45 8.54
N ALA A 61 -4.72 -15.32 7.53
CA ALA A 61 -5.55 -16.49 7.63
C ALA A 61 -4.86 -17.41 8.64
N GLU A 62 -5.22 -17.26 9.91
CA GLU A 62 -4.99 -18.32 10.89
C GLU A 62 -5.69 -19.59 10.39
N SER A 63 -4.96 -20.72 10.41
CA SER A 63 -5.51 -22.08 10.25
C SER A 63 -6.32 -22.48 11.47
#